data_AF-A0A534BBD1-F1
#
_entry.id   AF-A0A534BBD1-F1
#
_cell.length_a   1.000
_cell.length_b   1.000
_cell.length_c   1.000
_cell.angle_alpha   90.00
_cell.angle_beta   90.00
_cell.angle_gamma   90.00
#
_symmetry.space_group_name_H-M   'P 1'
#
loop_
_entity.id
_entity.type
_entity.pdbx_description
1 polymer ?
#
loop_
_entity_poly.entity_id
_entity_poly.type
_entity_poly.pdbx_seq_one_letter_code
_entity_poly.pdbx_strand_id
1 'polypeptide(L)'
;ETYCRDSNGFAVGARGAVYEGVCPTALEGPFLNGYRQGHHLYELQSAVSGIDGQIAGRRHQLHEVEERLAETQAQIISDSTPADQRAALLVKAYELSERHGRLESEIAELERSLGTQQEELRRFRESLAYNQ
;
A
#
# COMPACT_ATOMS: atom_id res chain seq x y z
N GLU A 1 24.33 -24.43 -17.58
CA GLU A 1 23.87 -23.09 -17.94
C GLU A 1 24.47 -22.09 -16.95
N THR A 2 25.17 -21.05 -17.40
CA THR A 2 25.97 -20.19 -16.51
C THR A 2 25.06 -19.23 -15.74
N TYR A 3 25.04 -19.31 -14.41
CA TYR A 3 24.20 -18.46 -13.53
C TYR A 3 24.39 -16.96 -13.80
N CYS A 4 25.63 -16.53 -14.04
CA CYS A 4 26.02 -15.13 -14.24
C CYS A 4 25.70 -14.61 -15.65
N ARG A 5 24.39 -14.50 -15.93
CA ARG A 5 23.83 -13.92 -17.15
C ARG A 5 22.85 -12.82 -16.76
N ASP A 6 22.67 -11.85 -17.67
CA ASP A 6 21.76 -10.72 -17.50
C ASP A 6 20.34 -11.16 -17.09
N SER A 7 19.76 -12.13 -17.82
CA SER A 7 18.42 -12.67 -17.55
C SER A 7 18.26 -13.26 -16.14
N ASN A 8 19.30 -13.90 -15.61
CA ASN A 8 19.29 -14.44 -14.24
C ASN A 8 19.44 -13.33 -13.21
N GLY A 9 20.28 -12.33 -13.48
CA GLY A 9 20.37 -11.13 -12.66
C GLY A 9 19.00 -10.47 -12.51
N PHE A 10 18.31 -10.25 -13.63
CA PHE A 10 16.95 -9.72 -13.64
C PHE A 10 15.99 -10.56 -12.80
N ALA A 11 15.99 -11.88 -13.01
CA ALA A 11 15.11 -12.78 -12.24
C ALA A 11 15.40 -12.77 -10.73
N VAL A 12 16.66 -12.60 -10.32
CA VAL A 12 17.06 -12.47 -8.91
C VAL A 12 16.58 -11.14 -8.33
N GLY A 13 16.86 -10.03 -9.02
CA GLY A 13 16.43 -8.70 -8.59
C GLY A 13 14.92 -8.56 -8.51
N ALA A 14 14.18 -9.10 -9.49
CA ALA A 14 12.72 -9.04 -9.54
C ALA A 14 12.01 -9.81 -8.40
N ARG A 15 12.74 -10.67 -7.68
CA ARG A 15 12.25 -11.35 -6.48
C ARG A 15 12.60 -10.61 -5.18
N GLY A 16 13.31 -9.47 -5.28
CA GLY A 16 13.83 -8.74 -4.13
C GLY A 16 14.97 -9.47 -3.41
N ALA A 17 15.63 -10.44 -4.06
CA ALA A 17 16.73 -11.17 -3.46
C ALA A 17 18.01 -10.33 -3.46
N VAL A 18 18.82 -10.47 -2.42
CA VAL A 18 20.13 -9.80 -2.31
C VAL A 18 21.16 -10.56 -3.15
N TYR A 19 21.97 -9.83 -3.92
CA TYR A 19 23.11 -10.40 -4.64
C TYR A 19 24.39 -10.35 -3.79
N GLU A 20 25.00 -11.52 -3.57
CA GLU A 20 26.14 -11.74 -2.66
C GLU A 20 27.51 -11.76 -3.37
N GLY A 21 27.63 -11.23 -4.60
CA GLY A 21 28.93 -11.17 -5.29
C GLY A 21 29.46 -12.52 -5.80
N VAL A 22 28.58 -13.49 -6.09
CA VAL A 22 28.98 -14.86 -6.47
C VAL A 22 29.52 -14.98 -7.90
N CYS A 23 29.40 -13.94 -8.73
CA CYS A 23 29.84 -14.00 -10.12
C CYS A 23 31.31 -13.65 -10.29
N PRO A 24 32.04 -14.37 -11.17
CA PRO A 24 33.37 -13.95 -11.58
C PRO A 24 33.33 -12.56 -12.22
N THR A 25 34.38 -11.75 -12.01
CA THR A 25 34.47 -10.34 -12.47
C THR A 25 34.10 -10.15 -13.95
N ALA A 26 34.48 -11.09 -14.82
CA ALA A 26 34.18 -11.00 -16.26
C ALA A 26 32.69 -11.17 -16.62
N LEU A 27 31.91 -11.82 -15.75
CA LEU A 27 30.49 -12.12 -15.96
C LEU A 27 29.56 -11.31 -15.03
N GLU A 28 30.13 -10.66 -14.03
CA GLU A 28 29.39 -9.88 -13.04
C GLU A 28 28.73 -8.64 -13.64
N GLY A 29 29.38 -7.94 -14.59
CA GLY A 29 28.83 -6.75 -15.24
C GLY A 29 27.45 -6.99 -15.88
N PRO A 30 27.30 -7.97 -16.79
CA PRO A 30 26.01 -8.35 -17.36
C PRO A 30 24.98 -8.77 -16.30
N PHE A 31 25.37 -9.57 -15.32
CA PHE A 31 24.45 -9.99 -14.25
C PHE A 31 23.92 -8.79 -13.46
N LEU A 32 24.80 -7.87 -13.06
CA LEU A 32 24.44 -6.67 -12.30
C LEU A 32 23.55 -5.71 -13.10
N ASN A 33 23.63 -5.71 -14.42
CA ASN A 33 22.74 -4.93 -15.28
C ASN A 33 21.28 -5.43 -15.11
N GLY A 34 21.03 -6.70 -15.43
CA GLY A 34 19.74 -7.32 -15.22
C GLY A 34 19.27 -7.20 -13.77
N TYR A 35 20.15 -7.44 -12.79
CA TYR A 35 19.82 -7.35 -11.36
C TYR A 35 19.26 -5.98 -10.97
N ARG A 36 19.90 -4.89 -11.38
CA ARG A 36 19.40 -3.54 -11.05
C ARG A 36 18.02 -3.28 -11.65
N GLN A 37 17.79 -3.70 -12.89
CA GLN A 37 16.48 -3.56 -13.55
C GLN A 37 15.41 -4.39 -12.85
N GLY A 38 15.72 -5.64 -12.50
CA GLY A 38 14.82 -6.51 -11.75
C GLY A 38 14.53 -5.96 -10.34
N HIS A 39 15.55 -5.48 -9.64
CA HIS A 39 15.36 -4.91 -8.30
C HIS A 39 14.48 -3.67 -8.32
N HIS A 40 14.64 -2.80 -9.32
CA HIS A 40 13.75 -1.66 -9.50
C HIS A 40 12.30 -2.08 -9.77
N LEU A 41 12.07 -3.15 -10.55
CA LEU A 41 10.73 -3.74 -10.70
C LEU A 41 10.14 -4.15 -9.35
N TYR A 42 10.93 -4.83 -8.52
CA TYR A 42 10.52 -5.28 -7.19
C TYR A 42 10.17 -4.10 -6.27
N GLU A 43 10.95 -3.04 -6.27
CA GLU A 43 10.70 -1.82 -5.48
C GLU A 43 9.34 -1.20 -5.84
N LEU A 44 9.06 -1.02 -7.13
CA LEU A 44 7.80 -0.46 -7.62
C LEU A 44 6.60 -1.35 -7.26
N GLN A 45 6.74 -2.67 -7.41
CA GLN A 45 5.70 -3.63 -7.01
C GLN A 45 5.45 -3.60 -5.50
N SER A 46 6.51 -3.51 -4.70
CA SER A 46 6.43 -3.44 -3.25
C SER A 46 5.77 -2.15 -2.77
N ALA A 47 6.06 -1.02 -3.42
CA ALA A 47 5.42 0.26 -3.13
C ALA A 47 3.90 0.20 -3.38
N VAL A 48 3.47 -0.32 -4.54
CA VAL A 48 2.05 -0.52 -4.86
C VAL A 48 1.37 -1.41 -3.81
N SER A 49 1.95 -2.58 -3.54
CA SER A 49 1.38 -3.52 -2.56
C SER A 49 1.32 -2.93 -1.15
N GLY A 50 2.30 -2.10 -0.77
CA GLY A 50 2.34 -1.43 0.53
C GLY A 50 1.26 -0.36 0.68
N ILE A 51 0.96 0.39 -0.39
CA ILE A 51 -0.13 1.38 -0.39
C ILE A 51 -1.49 0.67 -0.36
N ASP A 52 -1.68 -0.39 -1.15
CA ASP A 52 -2.91 -1.19 -1.12
C ASP A 52 -3.22 -1.73 0.28
N GLY A 53 -2.20 -2.25 0.98
CA GLY A 53 -2.34 -2.71 2.36
C GLY A 53 -2.74 -1.59 3.33
N GLN A 54 -2.20 -0.38 3.15
CA GLN A 54 -2.61 0.78 3.95
C GLN A 54 -4.05 1.18 3.67
N ILE A 55 -4.49 1.22 2.41
CA ILE A 55 -5.87 1.51 2.03
C ILE A 55 -6.82 0.50 2.67
N ALA A 56 -6.52 -0.80 2.56
CA ALA A 56 -7.32 -1.85 3.17
C ALA A 56 -7.43 -1.68 4.69
N GLY A 57 -6.32 -1.39 5.37
CA GLY A 57 -6.30 -1.11 6.81
C GLY A 57 -7.16 0.09 7.21
N ARG A 58 -7.07 1.20 6.47
CA ARG A 58 -7.88 2.41 6.74
C ARG A 58 -9.37 2.19 6.46
N ARG A 59 -9.72 1.45 5.40
CA ARG A 59 -11.11 1.07 5.10
C ARG A 59 -11.71 0.18 6.19
N HIS A 60 -10.93 -0.75 6.75
CA HIS A 60 -11.38 -1.54 7.89
C HIS A 60 -11.65 -0.66 9.12
N GLN A 61 -10.74 0.27 9.43
CA GLN A 61 -10.94 1.22 10.52
C GLN A 61 -12.14 2.16 10.30
N LEU A 62 -12.39 2.55 9.04
CA LEU A 62 -13.54 3.37 8.66
C LEU A 62 -14.84 2.63 8.99
N HIS A 63 -14.94 1.37 8.58
CA HIS A 63 -16.08 0.52 8.89
C HIS A 63 -16.32 0.38 10.40
N GLU A 64 -15.27 0.13 11.20
CA GLU A 64 -15.41 0.06 12.67
C GLU A 64 -15.92 1.39 13.28
N VAL A 65 -15.52 2.53 12.71
CA VAL A 65 -16.01 3.85 13.15
C VAL A 65 -17.47 4.04 12.77
N GLU A 66 -17.87 3.62 11.58
CA GLU A 66 -19.26 3.68 11.09
C GLU A 66 -20.21 2.84 11.96
N GLU A 67 -19.82 1.61 12.29
CA GLU A 67 -20.60 0.73 13.19
C GLU A 67 -20.78 1.38 14.57
N ARG A 68 -19.70 1.88 15.16
CA ARG A 68 -19.73 2.56 16.46
C ARG A 68 -20.55 3.84 16.43
N LEU A 69 -20.54 4.56 15.32
CA LEU A 69 -21.33 5.78 15.15
C LEU A 69 -22.81 5.42 15.11
N ALA A 70 -23.20 4.41 14.33
CA ALA A 70 -24.57 3.91 14.26
C ALA A 70 -25.08 3.43 15.62
N GLU A 71 -24.29 2.65 16.37
CA GLU A 71 -24.63 2.23 17.73
C GLU A 71 -24.81 3.42 18.69
N THR A 72 -23.91 4.40 18.62
CA THR A 72 -23.96 5.61 19.46
C THR A 72 -25.22 6.43 19.14
N GLN A 73 -25.54 6.59 17.85
CA GLN A 73 -26.75 7.28 17.41
C GLN A 73 -28.03 6.56 17.85
N ALA A 74 -28.07 5.22 17.77
CA ALA A 74 -29.19 4.42 18.26
C ALA A 74 -29.43 4.63 19.77
N GLN A 75 -28.36 4.74 20.57
CA GLN A 75 -28.47 5.06 21.99
C GLN A 75 -28.99 6.47 22.25
N ILE A 76 -28.57 7.47 21.46
CA ILE A 76 -29.04 8.86 21.61
C ILE A 76 -30.56 8.96 21.39
N ILE A 77 -31.09 8.26 20.38
CA ILE A 77 -32.52 8.32 20.03
C ILE A 77 -33.41 7.49 20.97
N SER A 78 -32.84 6.54 21.72
CA SER A 78 -33.60 5.68 22.62
C SER A 78 -34.27 6.49 23.75
N ASP A 79 -35.56 6.27 23.95
CA ASP A 79 -36.36 6.88 25.02
C ASP A 79 -35.87 6.49 26.43
N SER A 80 -35.14 5.36 26.54
CA SER A 80 -34.56 4.90 27.80
C SER A 80 -33.26 5.62 28.19
N THR A 81 -32.69 6.45 27.31
CA THR A 81 -31.40 7.11 27.56
C THR A 81 -31.59 8.43 28.31
N PRO A 82 -31.08 8.57 29.55
CA PRO A 82 -31.13 9.80 30.34
C PRO A 82 -30.44 10.99 29.65
N ALA A 83 -30.89 12.21 29.96
CA ALA A 83 -30.41 13.42 29.29
C ALA A 83 -28.90 13.69 29.47
N ASP A 84 -28.35 13.40 30.65
CA ASP A 84 -26.91 13.49 30.95
C ASP A 84 -26.10 12.49 30.11
N GLN A 85 -26.60 11.26 29.96
CA GLN A 85 -25.99 10.26 29.07
C GLN A 85 -26.08 10.65 27.60
N ARG A 86 -27.19 11.25 27.16
CA ARG A 86 -27.34 11.76 25.78
C ARG A 86 -26.29 12.82 25.44
N ALA A 87 -25.98 13.74 26.36
CA ALA A 87 -24.95 14.74 26.15
C ALA A 87 -23.57 14.12 25.93
N ALA A 88 -23.19 13.12 26.74
CA ALA A 88 -21.93 12.39 26.55
C ALA A 88 -21.88 11.61 25.24
N LEU A 89 -22.98 10.97 24.84
CA LEU A 89 -23.08 10.26 23.56
C LEU A 89 -22.98 11.19 22.35
N LEU A 90 -23.52 12.41 22.42
CA LEU A 90 -23.38 13.41 21.37
C LEU A 90 -21.92 13.83 21.16
N VAL A 91 -21.17 14.03 22.24
CA VAL A 91 -19.72 14.30 22.18
C VAL A 91 -18.99 13.14 21.52
N LYS A 92 -19.27 11.91 21.95
CA LYS A 92 -18.69 10.70 21.34
C LYS A 92 -19.02 10.57 19.86
N ALA A 93 -20.26 10.85 19.46
CA ALA A 93 -20.69 10.82 18.07
C ALA A 93 -19.92 11.85 17.23
N TYR A 94 -19.71 13.06 17.75
CA TYR A 94 -18.89 14.08 17.10
C TYR A 94 -17.43 13.61 16.91
N GLU A 95 -16.80 13.06 17.94
CA GLU A 95 -15.43 12.53 17.85
C GLU A 95 -15.29 11.39 16.83
N LEU A 96 -16.30 10.52 16.74
CA LEU A 96 -16.36 9.46 15.74
C LEU A 96 -16.51 10.04 14.32
N SER A 97 -17.35 11.04 14.11
CA SER A 97 -17.50 11.72 12.82
C SER A 97 -16.21 12.42 12.37
N GLU A 98 -15.49 13.09 13.28
CA GLU A 98 -14.19 13.69 12.97
C GLU A 98 -13.15 12.63 12.57
N ARG A 99 -13.17 11.48 13.24
CA ARG A 99 -12.31 10.35 12.88
C ARG A 99 -12.70 9.75 11.52
N HIS A 100 -13.99 9.66 11.22
CA HIS A 100 -14.52 9.19 9.95
C HIS A 100 -13.99 10.05 8.79
N GLY A 101 -14.21 11.36 8.83
CA GLY A 101 -13.77 12.29 7.78
C GLY A 101 -12.24 12.31 7.59
N ARG A 102 -11.46 12.15 8.67
CA ARG A 102 -10.00 11.99 8.58
C ARG A 102 -9.60 10.71 7.85
N LEU A 103 -10.23 9.57 8.18
CA LEU A 103 -9.94 8.30 7.52
C LEU A 103 -10.30 8.34 6.03
N GLU A 104 -11.43 8.94 5.66
CA GLU A 104 -11.81 9.16 4.26
C GLU A 104 -10.76 9.99 3.51
N SER A 105 -10.28 11.07 4.14
CA SER A 105 -9.26 11.95 3.54
C SER A 105 -7.93 11.21 3.33
N GLU A 106 -7.49 10.43 4.32
CA GLU A 106 -6.29 9.59 4.21
C GLU A 106 -6.43 8.51 3.13
N ILE A 107 -7.60 7.86 3.01
CA ILE A 107 -7.87 6.89 1.93
C ILE A 107 -7.77 7.58 0.57
N ALA A 108 -8.40 8.74 0.39
CA ALA A 108 -8.35 9.48 -0.87
C ALA A 108 -6.93 9.94 -1.24
N GLU A 109 -6.09 10.27 -0.25
CA GLU A 109 -4.66 10.55 -0.48
C GLU A 109 -3.88 9.31 -0.90
N LEU A 110 -4.10 8.18 -0.22
CA LEU A 110 -3.47 6.92 -0.55
C LEU A 110 -3.88 6.43 -1.95
N GLU A 111 -5.15 6.56 -2.33
CA GLU A 111 -5.65 6.19 -3.67
C GLU A 111 -5.01 7.03 -4.79
N ARG A 112 -4.78 8.33 -4.56
CA ARG A 112 -4.03 9.19 -5.50
C ARG A 112 -2.57 8.76 -5.61
N SER A 113 -1.94 8.44 -4.48
CA SER A 113 -0.56 7.92 -4.45
C SER A 113 -0.44 6.58 -5.18
N LEU A 114 -1.39 5.67 -4.93
CA LEU A 114 -1.48 4.38 -5.60
C LEU A 114 -1.55 4.54 -7.12
N GLY A 115 -2.42 5.41 -7.61
CA GLY A 115 -2.55 5.66 -9.05
C GLY A 115 -1.24 6.15 -9.68
N THR A 116 -0.47 6.96 -8.95
CA THR A 116 0.84 7.45 -9.42
C THR A 116 1.86 6.32 -9.50
N GLN A 117 1.94 5.47 -8.46
CA GLN A 117 2.85 4.33 -8.40
C GLN A 117 2.50 3.23 -9.41
N GLN A 118 1.21 3.00 -9.66
CA GLN A 118 0.74 2.06 -10.67
C GLN A 118 1.12 2.52 -12.08
N GLU A 119 1.03 3.82 -12.38
CA GLU A 119 1.45 4.37 -13.66
C GLU A 119 2.97 4.28 -13.86
N GLU A 120 3.76 4.53 -12.81
CA GLU A 120 5.21 4.35 -12.85
C GLU A 120 5.59 2.88 -13.12
N LEU A 121 4.98 1.94 -12.39
CA LEU A 121 5.17 0.51 -12.60
C LEU A 121 4.75 0.07 -14.01
N ARG A 122 3.64 0.60 -14.54
CA ARG A 122 3.17 0.30 -15.90
C ARG A 122 4.20 0.76 -16.94
N ARG A 123 4.65 2.02 -16.86
CA ARG A 123 5.66 2.57 -17.77
C ARG A 123 6.97 1.80 -17.72
N PHE A 124 7.41 1.39 -16.53
CA PHE A 124 8.61 0.61 -16.38
C PHE A 124 8.47 -0.79 -17.01
N ARG A 125 7.33 -1.47 -16.81
CA ARG A 125 7.07 -2.75 -17.48
C ARG A 125 7.03 -2.63 -19.01
N GLU A 126 6.47 -1.55 -19.53
CA GLU A 126 6.46 -1.26 -20.97
C GLU A 126 7.86 -1.02 -21.53
N SER A 127 8.71 -0.30 -20.80
CA SER A 127 10.10 -0.07 -21.22
C SER A 127 10.91 -1.38 -21.25
N LEU A 128 10.68 -2.28 -20.29
CA LEU A 128 11.29 -3.61 -20.30
C LEU A 128 10.85 -4.47 -21.48
N ALA A 129 9.59 -4.37 -21.91
CA ALA A 129 9.06 -5.12 -23.05
C ALA A 129 9.60 -4.61 -24.39
N TYR A 130 9.88 -3.31 -24.51
CA TYR A 130 10.47 -2.71 -25.72
C TYR A 130 11.98 -2.96 -25.85
N ASN A 131 12.67 -3.12 -24.72
CA ASN A 131 14.12 -3.32 -24.67
C ASN A 131 14.56 -4.80 -24.72
N GLN A 132 13.64 -5.74 -24.97
CA GLN A 132 13.89 -7.18 -25.10
C GLN A 132 13.92 -7.65 -26.56
#